data_AF-A0A359GVE9-F1
#
_entry.id   AF-A0A359GVE9-F1
#
_cell.length_a   1.000
_cell.length_b   1.000
_cell.length_c   1.000
_cell.angle_alpha   90.00
_cell.angle_beta   90.00
_cell.angle_gamma   90.00
#
_symmetry.space_group_name_H-M   'P 1'
#
loop_
_entity.id
_entity.type
_entity.pdbx_description
1 polymer ?
#
loop_
_entity_poly.entity_id
_entity_poly.type
_entity_poly.pdbx_seq_one_letter_code
_entity_poly.pdbx_strand_id
1 'polypeptide(L)'
;DKLHSEKYTSQLLNYDISGAVDFDKGCYTGQEIVARTYYRGTPKKRMFLLKSEKSISPDSSVLQSFEGQEKKPAKIVSYCNTENGNLLLAILDAEAITRKAKFLLSDSVTVPLQVMSLPYLKL
;
A
#
# COMPACT_ATOMS: atom_id res chain seq x y z
N ASP A 1 3.86 -8.99 16.17
CA ASP A 1 3.60 -10.00 15.14
C ASP A 1 4.89 -10.25 14.34
N LYS A 2 5.44 -11.47 14.42
CA LYS A 2 6.69 -11.82 13.70
C LYS A 2 6.49 -11.83 12.18
N LEU A 3 5.25 -11.93 11.70
CA LEU A 3 4.95 -12.11 10.27
C LEU A 3 5.40 -10.92 9.40
N HIS A 4 5.33 -9.70 9.94
CA HIS A 4 5.60 -8.47 9.19
C HIS A 4 6.84 -7.68 9.67
N SER A 5 7.51 -8.13 10.73
CA SER A 5 8.70 -7.48 11.27
C SER A 5 9.81 -7.37 10.24
N GLU A 6 10.48 -6.21 10.17
CA GLU A 6 11.66 -5.95 9.31
C GLU A 6 11.42 -6.05 7.80
N LYS A 7 10.17 -6.15 7.35
CA LYS A 7 9.82 -6.31 5.92
C LYS A 7 9.49 -5.02 5.19
N TYR A 8 9.24 -3.93 5.91
CA TYR A 8 8.73 -2.68 5.34
C TYR A 8 9.49 -1.47 5.85
N THR A 9 9.82 -0.55 4.95
CA THR A 9 10.35 0.77 5.32
C THR A 9 9.22 1.70 5.75
N SER A 10 9.58 2.78 6.44
CA SER A 10 8.62 3.82 6.87
C SER A 10 7.73 4.33 5.72
N GLN A 11 8.31 4.48 4.52
CA GLN A 11 7.63 5.00 3.34
C GLN A 11 6.64 4.00 2.76
N LEU A 12 6.96 2.70 2.79
CA LEU A 12 6.01 1.67 2.37
C LEU A 12 4.76 1.68 3.26
N LEU A 13 4.91 1.97 4.55
CA LEU A 13 3.81 2.04 5.51
C LEU A 13 3.20 3.44 5.66
N ASN A 14 3.62 4.41 4.85
CA ASN A 14 3.21 5.82 4.90
C ASN A 14 3.53 6.57 6.20
N TYR A 15 4.43 6.06 7.05
CA TYR A 15 4.80 6.72 8.30
C TYR A 15 5.50 8.07 8.10
N ASP A 16 6.16 8.24 6.95
CA ASP A 16 6.78 9.49 6.53
C ASP A 16 5.78 10.60 6.18
N ILE A 17 4.52 10.24 5.85
CA ILE A 17 3.46 11.19 5.47
C ILE A 17 2.28 11.18 6.45
N SER A 18 2.33 10.36 7.50
CA SER A 18 1.27 10.28 8.52
C SER A 18 1.56 11.10 9.78
N GLY A 19 2.68 11.82 9.82
CA GLY A 19 3.19 12.50 11.02
C GLY A 19 3.82 11.56 12.06
N ALA A 20 4.04 10.27 11.73
CA ALA A 20 4.68 9.32 12.64
C ALA A 20 6.21 9.44 12.67
N VAL A 21 6.80 10.06 11.64
CA VAL A 21 8.22 10.40 11.58
C VAL A 21 8.36 11.90 11.69
N ASP A 22 9.08 12.31 12.73
CA ASP A 22 9.59 13.68 12.87
C ASP A 22 10.96 13.74 12.19
N PHE A 23 11.10 14.66 11.23
CA PHE A 23 12.34 14.86 10.46
C PHE A 23 13.24 15.96 11.05
N ASP A 24 12.72 16.75 12.01
CA ASP A 24 13.42 17.86 12.66
C ASP A 24 13.95 17.49 14.06
N LYS A 25 13.57 16.31 14.59
CA LYS A 25 14.13 15.77 15.85
C LYS A 25 15.59 15.33 15.73
N GLY A 26 16.21 15.12 16.90
CA GLY A 26 17.55 14.55 17.04
C GLY A 26 17.71 13.12 16.50
N CYS A 27 18.94 12.62 16.56
CA CYS A 27 19.33 11.37 15.91
C CYS A 27 18.54 10.14 16.39
N TYR A 28 18.05 9.32 15.45
CA TYR A 28 17.50 8.00 15.74
C TYR A 28 18.02 6.93 14.77
N THR A 29 17.99 5.67 15.21
CA THR A 29 18.49 4.54 14.42
C THR A 29 17.79 4.43 13.06
N GLY A 30 18.59 4.38 11.98
CA GLY A 30 18.08 4.27 10.60
C GLY A 30 17.59 5.58 9.98
N GLN A 31 17.74 6.72 10.68
CA GLN A 31 17.30 8.03 10.19
C GLN A 31 17.90 8.38 8.83
N GLU A 32 19.17 8.09 8.57
CA GLU A 32 19.80 8.42 7.29
C GLU A 32 19.02 7.84 6.10
N ILE A 33 18.61 6.58 6.19
CA ILE A 33 17.86 5.89 5.14
C ILE A 33 16.45 6.48 4.99
N VAL A 34 15.79 6.74 6.13
CA VAL A 34 14.44 7.31 6.16
C VAL A 34 14.44 8.73 5.58
N ALA A 35 15.34 9.59 6.05
CA ALA A 35 15.49 10.97 5.61
C ALA A 35 15.97 11.07 4.16
N ARG A 36 16.90 10.22 3.71
CA ARG A 36 17.39 10.24 2.32
C ARG A 36 16.24 10.06 1.32
N THR A 37 15.36 9.10 1.59
CA THR A 37 14.21 8.84 0.70
C THR A 37 13.18 9.98 0.78
N TYR A 38 13.00 10.59 1.95
CA TYR A 38 12.11 11.74 2.13
C TYR A 38 12.59 12.98 1.37
N TYR A 39 13.85 13.39 1.52
CA TYR A 39 14.37 14.64 0.96
C TYR A 39 14.83 14.54 -0.50
N ARG A 40 15.29 13.35 -0.94
CA ARG A 40 15.97 13.19 -2.23
C ARG A 40 15.31 12.16 -3.14
N GLY A 41 14.23 11.53 -2.69
CA GLY A 41 13.59 10.42 -3.38
C GLY A 41 12.09 10.58 -3.46
N THR A 42 11.48 9.72 -4.28
CA THR A 42 10.04 9.50 -4.29
C THR A 42 9.80 8.01 -4.11
N PRO A 43 9.06 7.58 -3.07
CA PRO A 43 8.74 6.17 -2.89
C PRO A 43 7.96 5.63 -4.10
N LYS A 44 8.53 4.66 -4.80
CA LYS A 44 7.88 4.00 -5.95
C LYS A 44 6.66 3.19 -5.54
N LYS A 45 6.62 2.73 -4.29
CA LYS A 45 5.54 1.94 -3.72
C LYS A 45 5.10 2.53 -2.39
N ARG A 46 3.81 2.44 -2.10
CA ARG A 46 3.18 2.90 -0.86
C ARG A 46 2.00 2.01 -0.48
N MET A 47 1.57 2.09 0.77
CA MET A 47 0.37 1.43 1.23
C MET A 47 -0.87 2.18 0.75
N PHE A 48 -1.85 1.44 0.24
CA PHE A 48 -3.15 1.96 -0.15
C PHE A 48 -4.27 1.12 0.46
N LEU A 49 -5.40 1.77 0.73
CA LEU A 49 -6.65 1.12 1.12
C LEU A 49 -7.47 0.81 -0.13
N LEU A 50 -7.92 -0.43 -0.25
CA LEU A 50 -8.85 -0.85 -1.30
C LEU A 50 -10.07 -1.53 -0.71
N LYS A 51 -11.18 -1.45 -1.45
CA LYS A 51 -12.41 -2.19 -1.19
C LYS A 51 -12.61 -3.26 -2.25
N SER A 52 -13.03 -4.44 -1.80
CA SER A 52 -13.38 -5.58 -2.62
C SER A 52 -14.85 -5.95 -2.41
N GLU A 53 -15.53 -6.34 -3.49
CA GLU A 53 -16.86 -6.97 -3.42
C GLU A 53 -16.77 -8.48 -3.21
N LYS A 54 -15.58 -9.06 -3.38
CA LYS A 54 -15.30 -10.49 -3.18
C LYS A 54 -14.52 -10.71 -1.90
N SER A 55 -14.75 -11.85 -1.26
CA SER A 55 -14.01 -12.23 -0.05
C SER A 55 -12.51 -12.33 -0.37
N ILE A 56 -11.68 -11.82 0.51
CA ILE A 56 -10.23 -11.82 0.40
C ILE A 56 -9.70 -13.01 1.20
N SER A 57 -8.84 -13.82 0.60
CA SER A 57 -8.20 -14.96 1.24
C SER A 57 -6.76 -14.62 1.68
N PRO A 58 -6.15 -15.42 2.58
CA PRO A 58 -4.73 -15.23 2.96
C PRO A 58 -3.75 -15.32 1.78
N ASP A 59 -4.12 -16.05 0.73
CA ASP A 59 -3.29 -16.28 -0.46
C ASP A 59 -3.58 -15.27 -1.59
N SER A 60 -4.59 -14.39 -1.41
CA SER A 60 -4.89 -13.34 -2.37
C SER A 60 -3.72 -12.36 -2.51
N SER A 61 -3.51 -11.89 -3.74
CA SER A 61 -2.61 -10.78 -4.06
C SER A 61 -3.33 -9.78 -4.97
N VAL A 62 -2.80 -8.57 -5.07
CA VAL A 62 -3.39 -7.53 -5.92
C VAL A 62 -2.68 -7.49 -7.28
N LEU A 63 -3.39 -7.86 -8.34
CA LEU A 63 -2.94 -7.65 -9.71
C LEU A 63 -3.08 -6.17 -10.07
N GLN A 64 -2.08 -5.61 -10.74
CA GLN A 64 -2.05 -4.21 -11.15
C GLN A 64 -1.77 -4.15 -12.65
N SER A 65 -2.67 -3.55 -13.43
CA SER A 65 -2.47 -3.39 -14.87
C SER A 65 -2.88 -2.00 -15.37
N PHE A 66 -2.05 -1.41 -16.21
CA PHE A 66 -2.32 -0.13 -16.87
C PHE A 66 -1.63 -0.10 -18.23
N GLU A 67 -2.26 0.55 -19.22
CA GLU A 67 -1.70 0.74 -20.57
C GLU A 67 -1.22 -0.58 -21.23
N GLY A 68 -1.93 -1.68 -21.00
CA GLY A 68 -1.57 -3.00 -21.52
C GLY A 68 -0.34 -3.65 -20.85
N GLN A 69 0.23 -3.02 -19.82
CA GLN A 69 1.30 -3.58 -19.01
C GLN A 69 0.76 -4.17 -17.71
N GLU A 70 1.14 -5.41 -17.42
CA GLU A 70 0.92 -6.04 -16.13
C GLU A 70 2.14 -5.84 -15.24
N LYS A 71 1.93 -5.37 -14.01
CA LYS A 71 2.99 -5.32 -13.00
C LYS A 71 2.97 -6.62 -12.19
N LYS A 72 4.06 -6.85 -11.46
CA LYS A 72 4.14 -7.95 -10.50
C LYS A 72 2.99 -7.83 -9.48
N PRO A 73 2.37 -8.97 -9.09
CA PRO A 73 1.35 -8.96 -8.06
C PRO A 73 1.84 -8.27 -6.78
N ALA A 74 1.02 -7.35 -6.29
CA ALA A 74 1.28 -6.61 -5.07
C ALA A 74 0.83 -7.39 -3.84
N LYS A 75 1.58 -7.21 -2.76
CA LYS A 75 1.35 -7.91 -1.49
C LYS A 75 0.25 -7.23 -0.69
N ILE A 76 -0.71 -8.02 -0.22
CA ILE A 76 -1.67 -7.62 0.81
C ILE A 76 -0.96 -7.65 2.17
N VAL A 77 -1.03 -6.54 2.90
CA VAL A 77 -0.46 -6.38 4.24
C VAL A 77 -1.44 -6.83 5.29
N SER A 78 -2.71 -6.45 5.13
CA SER A 78 -3.80 -6.82 6.02
C SER A 78 -5.11 -6.72 5.26
N TYR A 79 -6.11 -7.50 5.67
CA TYR A 79 -7.45 -7.45 5.11
C TYR A 79 -8.49 -7.78 6.17
N CYS A 80 -9.74 -7.42 5.89
CA CYS A 80 -10.90 -7.75 6.69
C CYS A 80 -12.08 -8.03 5.77
N ASN A 81 -12.73 -9.17 5.97
CA ASN A 81 -13.99 -9.48 5.31
C ASN A 81 -15.12 -9.24 6.31
N THR A 82 -16.13 -8.45 5.92
CA THR A 82 -17.29 -8.15 6.77
C THR A 82 -18.57 -8.19 5.95
N GLU A 83 -19.72 -8.27 6.62
CA GLU A 83 -21.03 -8.18 5.95
C GLU A 83 -21.23 -6.84 5.22
N ASN A 84 -20.60 -5.76 5.72
CA ASN A 84 -20.68 -4.42 5.14
C ASN A 84 -19.67 -4.16 4.01
N GLY A 85 -18.89 -5.18 3.66
CA GLY A 85 -17.89 -5.14 2.60
C GLY A 85 -16.51 -5.56 3.07
N ASN A 86 -15.64 -5.81 2.08
CA ASN A 86 -14.31 -6.33 2.32
C ASN A 86 -13.29 -5.23 2.05
N LEU A 87 -12.35 -5.05 2.97
CA LEU A 87 -11.31 -4.03 2.89
C LEU A 87 -9.93 -4.68 2.96
N LEU A 88 -8.97 -4.08 2.27
CA LEU A 88 -7.57 -4.49 2.31
C LEU A 88 -6.62 -3.31 2.30
N LEU A 89 -5.48 -3.49 2.96
CA LEU A 89 -4.29 -2.66 2.85
C LEU A 89 -3.26 -3.41 2.00
N ALA A 90 -2.80 -2.80 0.92
CA ALA A 90 -1.81 -3.40 0.01
C ALA A 90 -0.69 -2.41 -0.32
N ILE A 91 0.52 -2.94 -0.51
CA ILE A 91 1.66 -2.14 -1.00
C ILE A 91 1.60 -2.11 -2.54
N LEU A 92 1.14 -1.00 -3.10
CA LEU A 92 0.96 -0.81 -4.54
C LEU A 92 2.03 0.10 -5.13
N ASP A 93 2.21 0.03 -6.45
CA ASP A 93 3.03 0.98 -7.19
C ASP A 93 2.32 2.34 -7.26
N ALA A 94 2.99 3.41 -6.82
CA ALA A 94 2.42 4.76 -6.80
C ALA A 94 2.08 5.26 -8.21
N GLU A 95 2.85 4.83 -9.20
CA GLU A 95 2.56 5.08 -10.61
C GLU A 95 1.25 4.41 -11.06
N ALA A 96 0.98 3.17 -10.62
CA ALA A 96 -0.26 2.47 -10.97
C ALA A 96 -1.49 3.23 -10.46
N ILE A 97 -1.40 3.82 -9.27
CA ILE A 97 -2.46 4.68 -8.72
C ILE A 97 -2.61 5.95 -9.55
N THR A 98 -1.51 6.64 -9.84
CA THR A 98 -1.51 7.90 -10.61
C THR A 98 -2.08 7.72 -12.01
N ARG A 99 -1.77 6.59 -12.67
CA ARG A 99 -2.28 6.23 -14.00
C ARG A 99 -3.66 5.58 -13.99
N LYS A 100 -4.34 5.52 -12.83
CA LYS A 100 -5.66 4.89 -12.66
C LYS A 100 -5.70 3.45 -13.20
N ALA A 101 -4.71 2.65 -12.79
CA ALA A 101 -4.62 1.25 -13.14
C ALA A 101 -5.87 0.46 -12.73
N LYS A 102 -6.08 -0.66 -13.41
CA LYS A 102 -7.05 -1.67 -12.99
C LYS A 102 -6.41 -2.54 -11.91
N PHE A 103 -7.10 -2.68 -10.78
CA PHE A 103 -6.70 -3.51 -9.66
C PHE A 103 -7.67 -4.68 -9.54
N LEU A 104 -7.14 -5.90 -9.43
CA LEU A 104 -7.94 -7.13 -9.29
C LEU A 104 -7.36 -8.01 -8.19
N LEU A 105 -8.18 -8.86 -7.59
CA LEU A 105 -7.64 -9.94 -6.76
C LEU A 105 -7.14 -11.07 -7.66
N SER A 106 -6.03 -11.71 -7.28
CA SER A 106 -5.47 -12.83 -8.05
C SER A 106 -6.38 -14.06 -8.12
N ASP A 107 -7.21 -14.26 -7.11
CA ASP A 107 -8.22 -15.32 -7.02
C ASP A 107 -9.61 -14.88 -7.54
N SER A 108 -9.78 -13.59 -7.85
CA SER A 108 -11.01 -13.06 -8.45
C SER A 108 -10.71 -11.94 -9.46
N VAL A 109 -10.47 -12.34 -10.70
CA VAL A 109 -10.04 -11.45 -11.79
C VAL A 109 -11.19 -10.77 -12.54
N THR A 110 -12.43 -10.95 -12.10
CA THR A 110 -13.62 -10.42 -12.78
C THR A 110 -14.08 -9.07 -12.22
N VAL A 111 -13.90 -8.84 -10.91
CA VAL A 111 -14.40 -7.63 -10.23
C VAL A 111 -13.24 -6.72 -9.83
N PRO A 112 -13.18 -5.46 -10.32
CA PRO A 112 -12.13 -4.54 -9.96
C PRO A 112 -12.22 -4.09 -8.49
N LEU A 113 -11.06 -3.95 -7.87
CA LEU A 113 -10.92 -3.33 -6.55
C LEU A 113 -11.09 -1.80 -6.66
N GLN A 114 -11.75 -1.22 -5.67
CA GLN A 114 -11.93 0.22 -5.57
C GLN A 114 -10.88 0.83 -4.64
N VAL A 115 -10.07 1.76 -5.14
CA VAL A 115 -9.10 2.50 -4.31
C VAL A 115 -9.84 3.51 -3.44
N MET A 116 -9.56 3.50 -2.14
CA MET A 116 -10.16 4.40 -1.16
C MET A 116 -9.14 5.40 -0.61
N SER A 117 -9.62 6.55 -0.13
CA SER A 117 -8.76 7.50 0.58
C SER A 117 -8.42 6.98 1.98
N LEU A 118 -7.13 6.99 2.34
CA LEU A 118 -6.71 6.74 3.72
C LEU A 118 -7.13 7.92 4.61
N PRO A 119 -7.73 7.66 5.80
CA PRO A 119 -8.30 8.73 6.63
C PRO A 119 -7.29 9.80 7.06
N TYR A 120 -6.05 9.40 7.33
CA TYR A 120 -4.99 10.29 7.81
C TYR A 120 -4.39 11.20 6.73
N LEU A 121 -4.71 11.00 5.45
CA LEU A 121 -4.23 11.88 4.37
C LEU A 121 -5.13 13.11 4.16
N LYS A 122 -6.23 13.22 4.90
CA LYS A 122 -7.14 14.37 4.90
C LYS A 122 -7.01 15.24 6.16
N LEU A 123 -6.05 14.92 7.03
CA LEU A 123 -5.76 15.64 8.27
C LEU A 123 -4.74 16.74 8.00
#